data_AF-A0A0F8QNM5-F1
#
_entry.id   AF-A0A0F8QNM5-F1
#
_cell.length_a   1.000
_cell.length_b   1.000
_cell.length_c   1.000
_cell.angle_alpha   90.00
_cell.angle_beta   90.00
_cell.angle_gamma   90.00
#
_symmetry.space_group_name_H-M   'P 1'
#
loop_
_entity.id
_entity.type
_entity.pdbx_description
1 polymer ?
#
loop_
_entity_poly.entity_id
_entity_poly.type
_entity_poly.pdbx_seq_one_letter_code
_entity_poly.pdbx_strand_id
1 'polypeptide(L)'
;MSIPGCKKFPVDEKIETFQKLPVIKNYYLVLGGGKIGTDFLQYARKNNFPFVLVIDSDENAPASKEAQVLETESELLSLLRKKTEASLKETGHGSRSGKESEGENDIPETGKSEAYFYKMDIHRVPFLFSSGIPEYIIPAIPFHAAAYMLADLLKFPILDACKSKRNQTAGGHPTLKDGVCFGPPARLLGDR
;
A
#
# COMPACT_ATOMS: atom_id res chain seq x y z
N MET A 1 23.96 -18.74 9.62
CA MET A 1 24.49 -20.12 9.61
C MET A 1 23.61 -20.94 8.68
N SER A 2 24.14 -21.44 7.57
CA SER A 2 23.41 -22.30 6.63
C SER A 2 23.67 -23.77 6.97
N ILE A 3 22.61 -24.57 7.05
CA ILE A 3 22.70 -26.01 7.28
C ILE A 3 23.13 -26.65 5.94
N PRO A 4 24.23 -27.42 5.89
CA PRO A 4 24.65 -28.08 4.64
C PRO A 4 23.59 -29.09 4.20
N GLY A 5 23.12 -28.98 2.96
CA GLY A 5 22.16 -29.92 2.36
C GLY A 5 20.70 -29.45 2.30
N CYS A 6 20.36 -28.26 2.81
CA CYS A 6 19.04 -27.68 2.59
C CYS A 6 18.91 -27.23 1.12
N LYS A 7 18.01 -27.88 0.35
CA LYS A 7 17.65 -27.41 -0.99
C LYS A 7 17.07 -26.00 -0.86
N LYS A 8 17.70 -24.98 -1.45
CA LYS A 8 17.08 -23.65 -1.55
C LYS A 8 15.74 -23.79 -2.25
N PHE A 9 14.67 -23.36 -1.60
CA PHE A 9 13.37 -23.31 -2.24
C PHE A 9 13.34 -22.10 -3.18
N PRO A 10 12.59 -22.16 -4.30
CA PRO A 10 12.41 -21.00 -5.19
C PRO A 10 11.87 -19.74 -4.49
N VAL A 11 11.22 -19.92 -3.34
CA VAL A 11 10.76 -18.82 -2.47
C VAL A 11 11.93 -18.11 -1.80
N ASP A 12 12.99 -18.83 -1.42
CA ASP A 12 14.17 -18.26 -0.78
C ASP A 12 14.91 -17.29 -1.72
N GLU A 13 15.02 -17.64 -3.00
CA GLU A 13 15.63 -16.77 -4.02
C GLU A 13 14.83 -15.48 -4.24
N LYS A 14 13.49 -15.58 -4.21
CA LYS A 14 12.59 -14.42 -4.30
C LYS A 14 12.72 -13.52 -3.07
N ILE A 15 12.83 -14.11 -1.88
CA ILE A 15 13.07 -13.37 -0.63
C ILE A 15 14.43 -12.67 -0.68
N GLU A 16 15.50 -13.37 -1.08
CA GLU A 16 16.84 -12.78 -1.22
C GLU A 16 16.86 -11.63 -2.23
N THR A 17 16.09 -11.72 -3.31
CA THR A 17 15.95 -10.65 -4.30
C THR A 17 15.20 -9.46 -3.70
N PHE A 18 14.09 -9.73 -3.01
CA PHE A 18 13.27 -8.70 -2.38
C PHE A 18 14.04 -7.92 -1.30
N GLN A 19 14.84 -8.61 -0.49
CA GLN A 19 15.68 -8.00 0.55
C GLN A 19 16.76 -7.06 0.02
N LYS A 20 17.11 -7.16 -1.28
CA LYS A 20 18.09 -6.29 -1.94
C LYS A 20 17.46 -5.02 -2.53
N LEU A 21 16.14 -4.92 -2.58
CA LEU A 21 15.45 -3.76 -3.13
C LEU A 21 15.59 -2.56 -2.18
N PRO A 22 15.87 -1.35 -2.71
CA PRO A 22 16.02 -0.17 -1.87
C PRO A 22 14.69 0.21 -1.24
N VAL A 23 14.71 0.57 0.05
CA VAL A 23 13.58 1.19 0.72
C VAL A 23 13.55 2.68 0.36
N ILE A 24 12.41 3.15 -0.13
CA ILE A 24 12.16 4.58 -0.40
C ILE A 24 11.68 5.22 0.90
N LYS A 25 12.50 6.09 1.49
CA LYS A 25 12.16 6.77 2.74
C LYS A 25 10.92 7.65 2.59
N ASN A 26 10.13 7.70 3.65
CA ASN A 26 8.89 8.45 3.79
C ASN A 26 7.83 8.12 2.72
N TYR A 27 7.92 6.94 2.10
CA TYR A 27 6.93 6.42 1.17
C TYR A 27 5.87 5.60 1.91
N TYR A 28 4.65 6.15 1.97
CA TYR A 28 3.47 5.50 2.52
C TYR A 28 2.58 4.95 1.39
N LEU A 29 2.54 3.63 1.25
CA LEU A 29 1.66 2.93 0.32
C LEU A 29 0.36 2.53 1.02
N VAL A 30 -0.76 3.14 0.62
CA VAL A 30 -2.10 2.84 1.16
C VAL A 30 -2.82 1.90 0.20
N LEU A 31 -3.26 0.76 0.70
CA LEU A 31 -3.99 -0.26 -0.08
C LEU A 31 -5.50 -0.15 0.22
N GLY A 32 -6.23 0.42 -0.72
CA GLY A 32 -7.65 0.76 -0.62
C GLY A 32 -7.87 2.26 -0.41
N GLY A 33 -8.62 2.88 -1.31
CA GLY A 33 -9.02 4.28 -1.34
C GLY A 33 -10.47 4.55 -0.90
N GLY A 34 -11.13 3.54 -0.33
CA GLY A 34 -12.40 3.71 0.40
C GLY A 34 -12.25 4.53 1.68
N LYS A 35 -13.30 4.55 2.53
CA LYS A 35 -13.38 5.41 3.73
C LYS A 35 -12.10 5.43 4.57
N ILE A 36 -11.56 4.26 4.94
CA ILE A 36 -10.38 4.17 5.80
C ILE A 36 -9.12 4.72 5.12
N GLY A 37 -8.95 4.45 3.82
CA GLY A 37 -7.83 4.97 3.04
C GLY A 37 -7.90 6.48 2.88
N THR A 38 -9.10 7.02 2.67
CA THR A 38 -9.36 8.46 2.62
C THR A 38 -9.13 9.12 3.99
N ASP A 39 -9.62 8.52 5.08
CA ASP A 39 -9.39 9.00 6.44
C ASP A 39 -7.87 9.08 6.75
N PHE A 40 -7.10 8.06 6.34
CA PHE A 40 -5.65 8.08 6.44
C PHE A 40 -5.02 9.17 5.57
N LEU A 41 -5.45 9.31 4.32
CA LEU A 41 -4.94 10.32 3.39
C LEU A 41 -5.15 11.75 3.93
N GLN A 42 -6.33 12.03 4.50
CA GLN A 42 -6.62 13.29 5.17
C GLN A 42 -5.71 13.52 6.38
N TYR A 43 -5.51 12.48 7.19
CA TYR A 43 -4.58 12.54 8.32
C TYR A 43 -3.15 12.82 7.86
N ALA A 44 -2.67 12.10 6.84
CA ALA A 44 -1.32 12.22 6.31
C ALA A 44 -1.06 13.64 5.80
N ARG A 45 -2.03 14.24 5.10
CA ARG A 45 -1.97 15.65 4.66
C ARG A 45 -1.91 16.64 5.81
N LYS A 46 -2.79 16.49 6.81
CA LYS A 46 -2.81 17.35 8.01
C LYS A 46 -1.48 17.31 8.78
N ASN A 47 -0.78 16.20 8.70
CA ASN A 47 0.50 15.97 9.38
C ASN A 47 1.71 16.09 8.44
N ASN A 48 1.55 16.64 7.23
CA ASN A 48 2.61 16.89 6.25
C ASN A 48 3.44 15.65 5.89
N PHE A 49 2.79 14.51 5.70
CA PHE A 49 3.49 13.30 5.27
C PHE A 49 4.11 13.53 3.89
N PRO A 50 5.42 13.22 3.69
CA PRO A 50 6.13 13.65 2.48
C PRO A 50 5.62 13.02 1.18
N PHE A 51 5.28 11.73 1.21
CA PHE A 51 4.85 11.00 0.01
C PHE A 51 3.86 9.89 0.35
N VAL A 52 2.63 10.03 -0.13
CA VAL A 52 1.55 9.05 0.02
C VAL A 52 1.06 8.61 -1.36
N LEU A 53 1.04 7.31 -1.61
CA LEU A 53 0.40 6.72 -2.79
C LEU A 53 -0.77 5.84 -2.32
N VAL A 54 -1.97 6.14 -2.81
CA VAL A 54 -3.16 5.32 -2.60
C VAL A 54 -3.41 4.48 -3.85
N ILE A 55 -3.61 3.18 -3.65
CA ILE A 55 -4.01 2.23 -4.70
C ILE A 55 -5.42 1.74 -4.42
N ASP A 56 -6.31 1.83 -5.40
CA ASP A 56 -7.62 1.18 -5.38
C ASP A 56 -8.00 0.71 -6.80
N SER A 57 -8.82 -0.32 -6.93
CA SER A 57 -9.31 -0.79 -8.23
C SER A 57 -10.47 0.06 -8.76
N ASP A 58 -11.18 0.78 -7.88
CA ASP A 58 -12.23 1.74 -8.25
C ASP A 58 -11.65 3.14 -8.49
N GLU A 59 -11.74 3.62 -9.73
CA GLU A 59 -11.31 4.97 -10.11
C GLU A 59 -12.09 6.08 -9.39
N ASN A 60 -13.31 5.78 -8.94
CA ASN A 60 -14.20 6.71 -8.26
C ASN A 60 -14.09 6.61 -6.73
N ALA A 61 -13.14 5.83 -6.21
CA ALA A 61 -12.90 5.71 -4.78
C ALA A 61 -12.76 7.10 -4.14
N PRO A 62 -13.30 7.36 -2.94
CA PRO A 62 -13.28 8.70 -2.36
C PRO A 62 -11.88 9.34 -2.27
N ALA A 63 -10.84 8.53 -2.06
CA ALA A 63 -9.45 9.00 -2.07
C ALA A 63 -9.00 9.62 -3.40
N SER A 64 -9.57 9.23 -4.56
CA SER A 64 -9.20 9.79 -5.86
C SER A 64 -9.57 11.27 -6.01
N LYS A 65 -10.61 11.71 -5.30
CA LYS A 65 -11.04 13.13 -5.23
C LYS A 65 -10.14 13.98 -4.34
N GLU A 66 -9.40 13.31 -3.46
CA GLU A 66 -8.54 13.92 -2.47
C GLU A 66 -7.06 13.70 -2.78
N ALA A 67 -6.68 13.24 -3.96
CA ALA A 67 -5.28 13.04 -4.33
C ALA A 67 -5.06 13.47 -5.78
N GLN A 68 -3.80 13.68 -6.16
CA GLN A 68 -3.46 13.82 -7.56
C GLN A 68 -3.61 12.44 -8.23
N VAL A 69 -4.54 12.33 -9.18
CA VAL A 69 -4.75 11.09 -9.94
C VAL A 69 -3.63 10.92 -10.97
N LEU A 70 -3.02 9.75 -10.98
CA LEU A 70 -2.08 9.31 -12.00
C LEU A 70 -2.86 8.49 -13.03
N GLU A 71 -2.77 8.88 -14.30
CA GLU A 71 -3.60 8.28 -15.36
C GLU A 71 -2.89 7.09 -16.02
N THR A 72 -1.56 7.12 -16.05
CA THR A 72 -0.76 6.13 -16.77
C THR A 72 0.24 5.39 -15.88
N GLU A 73 0.55 4.15 -16.26
CA GLU A 73 1.60 3.36 -15.60
C GLU A 73 2.98 4.04 -15.74
N SER A 74 3.23 4.71 -16.87
CA SER A 74 4.45 5.48 -17.09
C SER A 74 4.62 6.64 -16.10
N GLU A 75 3.54 7.38 -15.82
CA GLU A 75 3.56 8.45 -14.81
C GLU A 75 3.91 7.88 -13.43
N LEU A 76 3.24 6.79 -13.04
CA LEU A 76 3.52 6.10 -11.78
C LEU A 76 4.98 5.64 -11.66
N LEU A 77 5.50 4.97 -12.68
CA LEU A 77 6.88 4.49 -12.68
C LEU A 77 7.89 5.64 -12.65
N SER A 78 7.63 6.71 -13.40
CA SER A 78 8.50 7.89 -13.40
C SER A 78 8.55 8.56 -12.02
N LEU A 79 7.39 8.67 -11.36
CA LEU A 79 7.27 9.22 -10.00
C LEU A 79 8.05 8.36 -8.99
N LEU A 80 7.83 7.03 -9.00
CA LEU A 80 8.49 6.13 -8.08
C LEU A 80 10.01 6.13 -8.27
N ARG A 81 10.50 6.09 -9.53
CA ARG A 81 11.94 6.17 -9.83
C ARG A 81 12.55 7.47 -9.31
N LYS A 82 11.89 8.61 -9.53
CA LYS A 82 12.33 9.91 -9.00
C LYS A 82 12.45 9.88 -7.47
N LYS A 83 11.49 9.28 -6.77
CA LYS A 83 11.51 9.14 -5.30
C LYS A 83 12.63 8.21 -4.83
N THR A 84 12.85 7.11 -5.52
CA THR A 84 13.97 6.17 -5.22
C THR A 84 15.32 6.85 -5.38
N GLU A 85 15.54 7.57 -6.48
CA GLU A 85 16.79 8.31 -6.72
C GLU A 85 17.05 9.38 -5.65
N ALA A 86 16.00 10.11 -5.24
CA ALA A 86 16.10 11.09 -4.15
C ALA A 86 16.49 10.41 -2.82
N SER A 87 15.81 9.32 -2.47
CA SER A 87 16.08 8.55 -1.24
C SER A 87 17.52 8.01 -1.18
N LEU A 88 18.07 7.57 -2.32
CA LEU A 88 19.44 7.08 -2.40
C LEU A 88 20.48 8.19 -2.19
N LYS A 89 20.24 9.39 -2.74
CA LYS A 89 21.12 10.57 -2.57
C LYS A 89 21.20 11.01 -1.10
N GLU A 90 20.09 10.98 -0.38
CA GLU A 90 20.05 11.31 1.05
C GLU A 90 20.87 10.33 1.90
N THR A 91 20.85 9.03 1.56
CA THR A 91 21.65 8.01 2.27
C THR A 91 23.14 8.04 1.93
N GLY A 92 23.53 8.61 0.80
CA GLY A 92 24.92 8.66 0.31
C GLY A 92 25.80 9.76 0.91
N HIS A 93 25.22 10.78 1.57
CA HIS A 93 25.97 11.90 2.16
C HIS A 93 26.62 11.60 3.53
N GLY A 94 26.61 10.33 3.97
CA GLY A 94 27.20 9.88 5.23
C GLY A 94 28.72 9.64 5.22
N SER A 95 29.50 10.28 4.34
CA SER A 95 30.98 10.21 4.41
C SER A 95 31.70 11.43 3.80
N ARG A 96 32.18 12.28 4.72
CA ARG A 96 33.33 13.21 4.67
C ARG A 96 33.23 14.56 3.95
N SER A 97 33.49 15.55 4.81
CA SER A 97 34.30 16.77 4.65
C SER A 97 33.55 18.04 4.28
N GLY A 98 33.47 18.93 5.26
CA GLY A 98 33.08 20.31 5.07
C GLY A 98 33.94 21.00 4.01
N LYS A 99 33.25 21.72 3.14
CA LYS A 99 33.67 22.99 2.57
C LYS A 99 32.39 23.78 2.36
N GLU A 100 32.26 24.85 3.13
CA GLU A 100 31.30 25.91 2.86
C GLU A 100 31.60 26.44 1.45
N SER A 101 30.59 26.40 0.59
CA SER A 101 30.57 27.19 -0.62
C SER A 101 29.23 27.91 -0.62
N GLU A 102 29.29 29.20 -0.35
CA GLU A 102 28.20 30.15 -0.52
C GLU A 102 27.76 30.12 -1.99
N GLY A 103 26.49 29.81 -2.22
CA GLY A 103 25.90 29.69 -3.55
C GLY A 103 24.39 29.49 -3.45
N GLU A 104 23.68 30.60 -3.60
CA GLU A 104 22.26 30.77 -3.91
C GLU A 104 21.21 30.05 -3.04
N ASN A 105 20.38 30.90 -2.43
CA ASN A 105 19.21 30.56 -1.62
C ASN A 105 18.15 29.82 -2.43
N ASP A 106 18.30 28.50 -2.58
CA ASP A 106 17.14 27.63 -2.72
C ASP A 106 16.70 27.21 -1.32
N ILE A 107 15.88 28.07 -0.72
CA ILE A 107 15.03 27.68 0.41
C ILE A 107 14.26 26.44 -0.07
N PRO A 108 14.42 25.24 0.52
CA PRO A 108 13.66 24.08 0.08
C PRO A 108 12.19 24.43 0.26
N GLU A 109 11.46 24.51 -0.85
CA GLU A 109 10.04 24.85 -0.86
C GLU A 109 9.36 24.05 0.25
N THR A 110 8.75 24.78 1.18
CA THR A 110 8.05 24.24 2.33
C THR A 110 7.03 23.18 1.91
N GLY A 111 7.44 21.91 2.02
CA GLY A 111 6.72 20.79 2.63
C GLY A 111 5.25 20.60 2.29
N LYS A 112 4.85 20.71 1.02
CA LYS A 112 3.51 20.25 0.62
C LYS A 112 3.51 18.72 0.62
N SER A 113 2.59 18.13 1.40
CA SER A 113 2.33 16.69 1.37
C SER A 113 1.98 16.26 -0.05
N GLU A 114 2.81 15.41 -0.65
CA GLU A 114 2.55 14.85 -1.96
C GLU A 114 1.68 13.61 -1.82
N ALA A 115 0.45 13.70 -2.35
CA ALA A 115 -0.55 12.66 -2.26
C ALA A 115 -1.04 12.28 -3.64
N TYR A 116 -0.87 11.02 -4.01
CA TYR A 116 -1.23 10.47 -5.31
C TYR A 116 -2.22 9.33 -5.17
N PHE A 117 -3.06 9.17 -6.19
CA PHE A 117 -3.96 8.04 -6.36
C PHE A 117 -3.70 7.37 -7.70
N TYR A 118 -3.63 6.05 -7.72
CA TYR A 118 -3.52 5.28 -8.95
C TYR A 118 -4.50 4.12 -8.95
N LYS A 119 -5.27 4.02 -10.04
CA LYS A 119 -6.22 2.93 -10.26
C LYS A 119 -5.46 1.65 -10.59
N MET A 120 -5.45 0.71 -9.67
CA MET A 120 -4.78 -0.57 -9.87
C MET A 120 -5.36 -1.67 -8.98
N ASP A 121 -5.42 -2.87 -9.53
CA ASP A 121 -5.77 -4.07 -8.78
C ASP A 121 -4.68 -4.45 -7.77
N ILE A 122 -5.09 -4.91 -6.57
CA ILE A 122 -4.16 -5.25 -5.47
C ILE A 122 -3.18 -6.37 -5.85
N HIS A 123 -3.55 -7.29 -6.74
CA HIS A 123 -2.66 -8.37 -7.21
C HIS A 123 -1.50 -7.83 -8.05
N ARG A 124 -1.57 -6.58 -8.53
CA ARG A 124 -0.47 -5.91 -9.24
C ARG A 124 0.45 -5.12 -8.31
N VAL A 125 0.16 -4.97 -7.02
CA VAL A 125 1.04 -4.26 -6.06
C VAL A 125 2.49 -4.77 -6.08
N PRO A 126 2.78 -6.08 -6.18
CA PRO A 126 4.15 -6.56 -6.27
C PRO A 126 4.98 -5.95 -7.41
N PHE A 127 4.35 -5.50 -8.50
CA PHE A 127 5.03 -4.83 -9.60
C PHE A 127 5.64 -3.48 -9.16
N LEU A 128 5.02 -2.75 -8.23
CA LEU A 128 5.53 -1.46 -7.74
C LEU A 128 6.90 -1.59 -7.07
N PHE A 129 7.15 -2.73 -6.43
CA PHE A 129 8.38 -3.02 -5.71
C PHE A 129 9.61 -3.08 -6.63
N SER A 130 9.42 -3.29 -7.93
CA SER A 130 10.49 -3.19 -8.94
C SER A 130 11.17 -1.83 -8.97
N SER A 131 10.49 -0.77 -8.51
CA SER A 131 11.03 0.59 -8.44
C SER A 131 11.55 0.96 -7.04
N GLY A 132 11.34 0.11 -6.04
CA GLY A 132 11.70 0.34 -4.65
C GLY A 132 10.59 -0.06 -3.68
N ILE A 133 10.96 -0.36 -2.43
CA ILE A 133 10.04 -0.81 -1.38
C ILE A 133 9.51 0.42 -0.63
N PRO A 134 8.18 0.54 -0.42
CA PRO A 134 7.65 1.54 0.50
C PRO A 134 8.15 1.30 1.92
N GLU A 135 8.47 2.38 2.62
CA GLU A 135 8.82 2.29 4.05
C GLU A 135 7.60 1.85 4.89
N TYR A 136 6.40 2.26 4.49
CA TYR A 136 5.15 1.92 5.18
C TYR A 136 4.11 1.38 4.21
N ILE A 137 3.48 0.25 4.57
CA ILE A 137 2.31 -0.31 3.87
C ILE A 137 1.10 -0.26 4.81
N ILE A 138 0.05 0.43 4.39
CA ILE A 138 -1.14 0.72 5.19
C ILE A 138 -2.33 -0.02 4.55
N PRO A 139 -2.72 -1.19 5.06
CA PRO A 139 -3.89 -1.89 4.56
C PRO A 139 -5.16 -1.21 5.08
N ALA A 140 -5.87 -0.48 4.20
CA ALA A 140 -7.11 0.20 4.57
C ALA A 140 -8.31 -0.76 4.73
N ILE A 141 -8.14 -2.04 4.39
CA ILE A 141 -9.07 -3.13 4.67
C ILE A 141 -8.28 -4.39 5.08
N PRO A 142 -7.92 -4.52 6.37
CA PRO A 142 -6.95 -5.53 6.83
C PRO A 142 -7.37 -6.97 6.53
N PHE A 143 -8.67 -7.29 6.57
CA PHE A 143 -9.16 -8.65 6.31
C PHE A 143 -9.02 -9.06 4.84
N HIS A 144 -9.45 -8.24 3.89
CA HIS A 144 -9.40 -8.60 2.47
C HIS A 144 -7.97 -8.61 1.96
N ALA A 145 -7.16 -7.61 2.31
CA ALA A 145 -5.75 -7.57 1.93
C ALA A 145 -4.98 -8.77 2.50
N ALA A 146 -5.16 -9.09 3.79
CA ALA A 146 -4.54 -10.27 4.39
C ALA A 146 -5.06 -11.56 3.76
N ALA A 147 -6.37 -11.69 3.52
CA ALA A 147 -6.97 -12.88 2.90
C ALA A 147 -6.48 -13.09 1.46
N TYR A 148 -6.36 -12.03 0.66
CA TYR A 148 -5.81 -12.11 -0.70
C TYR A 148 -4.32 -12.44 -0.68
N MET A 149 -3.54 -11.81 0.20
CA MET A 149 -2.11 -12.15 0.36
C MET A 149 -1.92 -13.61 0.79
N LEU A 150 -2.73 -14.10 1.72
CA LEU A 150 -2.72 -15.50 2.16
C LEU A 150 -3.15 -16.45 1.05
N ALA A 151 -4.18 -16.11 0.29
CA ALA A 151 -4.66 -16.94 -0.80
C ALA A 151 -3.66 -17.03 -1.94
N ASP A 152 -3.04 -15.92 -2.32
CA ASP A 152 -1.98 -15.87 -3.34
C ASP A 152 -0.76 -16.69 -2.87
N LEU A 153 -0.37 -16.56 -1.60
CA LEU A 153 0.75 -17.33 -1.02
C LEU A 153 0.47 -18.83 -0.96
N LEU A 154 -0.74 -19.22 -0.58
CA LEU A 154 -1.16 -20.61 -0.41
C LEU A 154 -1.68 -21.24 -1.71
N LYS A 155 -1.70 -20.49 -2.82
CA LYS A 155 -2.28 -20.88 -4.11
C LYS A 155 -3.72 -21.39 -3.99
N PHE A 156 -4.50 -20.80 -3.07
CA PHE A 156 -5.92 -21.09 -3.02
C PHE A 156 -6.57 -20.60 -4.32
N PRO A 157 -7.43 -21.39 -4.97
CA PRO A 157 -8.15 -20.93 -6.16
C PRO A 157 -9.21 -19.92 -5.72
N ILE A 158 -8.84 -18.63 -5.61
CA ILE A 158 -9.83 -17.55 -5.62
C ILE A 158 -10.10 -17.21 -7.08
N LEU A 159 -10.85 -18.09 -7.75
CA LEU A 159 -11.48 -17.75 -9.01
C LEU A 159 -13.00 -17.74 -8.80
N ASP A 160 -13.60 -16.61 -9.19
CA ASP A 160 -15.01 -16.44 -9.56
C ASP A 160 -16.10 -16.21 -8.49
N ALA A 161 -15.80 -15.67 -7.31
CA ALA A 161 -16.86 -15.24 -6.37
C ALA A 161 -17.40 -13.81 -6.60
N CYS A 162 -16.64 -12.90 -7.22
CA CYS A 162 -17.03 -11.48 -7.33
C CYS A 162 -17.65 -11.07 -8.68
N LYS A 163 -17.90 -12.00 -9.60
CA LYS A 163 -18.65 -11.73 -10.84
C LYS A 163 -20.04 -12.39 -10.79
N SER A 164 -20.91 -11.92 -9.89
CA SER A 164 -22.35 -12.19 -10.05
C SER A 164 -23.23 -11.13 -9.40
N LYS A 165 -24.04 -10.50 -10.27
CA LYS A 165 -25.29 -9.76 -10.04
C LYS A 165 -25.21 -8.27 -9.67
N ARG A 166 -25.09 -7.46 -10.74
CA ARG A 166 -26.07 -6.37 -10.94
C ARG A 166 -27.48 -6.99 -10.97
N ASN A 167 -28.42 -6.29 -10.32
CA ASN A 167 -29.87 -6.55 -10.25
C ASN A 167 -30.30 -7.66 -9.28
N GLN A 168 -30.47 -7.30 -8.00
CA GLN A 168 -31.63 -7.77 -7.22
C GLN A 168 -32.23 -6.59 -6.44
N THR A 169 -33.46 -6.27 -6.84
CA THR A 169 -34.43 -5.36 -6.23
C THR A 169 -34.79 -5.80 -4.81
N ALA A 170 -35.22 -4.84 -4.00
CA ALA A 170 -35.68 -5.02 -2.63
C ALA A 170 -36.70 -6.17 -2.48
N GLY A 171 -36.49 -7.01 -1.45
CA GLY A 171 -37.48 -7.97 -0.98
C GLY A 171 -36.88 -9.29 -0.52
N GLY A 172 -36.96 -9.58 0.79
CA GLY A 172 -36.73 -10.91 1.34
C GLY A 172 -35.49 -11.03 2.21
N HIS A 173 -35.71 -10.98 3.53
CA HIS A 173 -34.75 -11.43 4.54
C HIS A 173 -34.34 -12.88 4.25
N PRO A 174 -33.05 -13.20 4.05
CA PRO A 174 -32.59 -14.58 4.03
C PRO A 174 -32.31 -14.99 5.47
N THR A 175 -33.20 -15.78 6.06
CA THR A 175 -32.87 -16.58 7.24
C THR A 175 -31.91 -17.69 6.83
N LEU A 176 -30.79 -17.72 7.54
CA LEU A 176 -29.73 -18.72 7.56
C LEU A 176 -30.28 -20.16 7.53
N LYS A 177 -29.98 -20.89 6.45
CA LYS A 177 -29.80 -22.35 6.40
C LYS A 177 -28.51 -22.49 5.57
N ASP A 178 -27.32 -22.66 6.13
CA ASP A 178 -26.90 -23.65 7.12
C ASP A 178 -25.84 -23.06 8.07
N GLY A 179 -25.81 -23.57 9.30
CA GLY A 179 -25.24 -22.97 10.49
C GLY A 179 -23.80 -22.43 10.42
N VAL A 180 -23.65 -21.12 10.68
CA VAL A 180 -22.72 -20.56 11.68
C VAL A 180 -23.39 -19.31 12.27
N CYS A 181 -23.89 -19.40 13.51
CA CYS A 181 -24.36 -18.24 14.25
C CYS A 181 -23.16 -17.49 14.86
N PHE A 182 -22.72 -16.40 14.24
CA PHE A 182 -22.03 -15.36 15.01
C PHE A 182 -23.11 -14.55 15.73
N GLY A 183 -23.33 -14.89 17.00
CA GLY A 183 -24.17 -14.08 17.88
C GLY A 183 -23.63 -12.64 17.98
N PRO A 184 -24.45 -11.68 18.41
CA PRO A 184 -23.99 -10.30 18.63
C PRO A 184 -22.79 -10.29 19.59
N PRO A 185 -21.82 -9.38 19.39
CA PRO A 185 -20.63 -9.32 20.22
C PRO A 185 -21.03 -9.21 21.69
N ALA A 186 -20.41 -10.05 22.53
CA ALA A 186 -20.62 -10.04 23.97
C ALA A 186 -20.36 -8.62 24.51
N ARG A 187 -21.40 -7.97 25.03
CA ARG A 187 -21.24 -6.82 25.92
C ARG A 187 -20.55 -7.34 27.18
N LEU A 188 -19.28 -6.98 27.36
CA LEU A 188 -18.65 -6.97 28.68
C LEU A 188 -19.28 -5.82 29.48
N LEU A 189 -20.43 -6.09 30.11
CA LEU A 189 -20.87 -5.37 31.29
C LEU A 189 -19.94 -5.81 32.42
N GLY A 190 -18.97 -4.98 32.76
CA GLY A 190 -18.32 -5.02 34.05
C GLY A 190 -19.21 -4.29 35.04
N ASP A 191 -19.59 -4.98 36.12
CA ASP A 191 -20.30 -4.42 37.26
C ASP A 191 -19.53 -3.23 37.86
N ARG A 192 -20.24 -2.10 38.00
CA ARG A 192 -20.29 -1.25 39.20
C ARG A 192 -21.38 -0.21 39.07
#